data_AF-A0A4V1UL81-F1
#
_entry.id   AF-A0A4V1UL81-F1
#
_cell.length_a   1.000
_cell.length_b   1.000
_cell.length_c   1.000
_cell.angle_alpha   90.00
_cell.angle_beta   90.00
_cell.angle_gamma   90.00
#
_symmetry.space_group_name_H-M   'P 1'
#
loop_
_entity.id
_entity.type
_entity.pdbx_description
1 polymer ?
#
loop_
_entity_poly.entity_id
_entity_poly.type
_entity_poly.pdbx_seq_one_letter_code
_entity_poly.pdbx_strand_id
1 'polypeptide(L)'
;MTMGEAIAPLESFFVAGGTVPPGSPSYVERAADRELFDALLAGEYCYVLNSRQMGKSSLAVRTIAKLAEARVKTAFVDLTRIGGSNVTAEQWYAGLLLETGRALGLRTQAAAWLKEHREVGPAQRLFSFL
;
A
#
# COMPACT_ATOMS: atom_id res chain seq x y z
N MET A 1 -53.37 -8.47 -3.43
CA MET A 1 -52.29 -8.80 -2.49
C MET A 1 -50.98 -8.65 -3.25
N THR A 2 -50.45 -7.43 -3.33
CA THR A 2 -49.20 -7.12 -4.03
C THR A 2 -48.03 -7.39 -3.10
N MET A 3 -47.19 -8.34 -3.48
CA MET A 3 -45.91 -8.64 -2.82
C MET A 3 -45.02 -7.40 -2.93
N GLY A 4 -44.69 -6.79 -1.79
CA GLY A 4 -43.71 -5.73 -1.69
C GLY A 4 -42.33 -6.29 -1.98
N GLU A 5 -41.71 -5.81 -3.05
CA GLU A 5 -40.33 -6.11 -3.40
C GLU A 5 -39.42 -5.49 -2.33
N ALA A 6 -38.72 -6.34 -1.59
CA ALA A 6 -37.78 -5.91 -0.57
C ALA A 6 -36.58 -5.25 -1.24
N ILE A 7 -36.47 -3.92 -1.12
CA ILE A 7 -35.30 -3.18 -1.56
C ILE A 7 -34.12 -3.61 -0.67
N ALA A 8 -33.18 -4.35 -1.25
CA ALA A 8 -31.91 -4.68 -0.60
C ALA A 8 -31.24 -3.38 -0.11
N PRO A 9 -30.55 -3.35 1.03
CA PRO A 9 -29.95 -2.13 1.54
C PRO A 9 -29.03 -1.57 0.47
N LEU A 10 -29.30 -0.35 0.01
CA LEU A 10 -28.37 0.39 -0.83
C LEU A 10 -27.05 0.44 -0.07
N GLU A 11 -26.01 -0.26 -0.55
CA GLU A 11 -24.66 0.13 -0.17
C GLU A 11 -24.57 1.63 -0.43
N SER A 12 -24.20 2.41 0.60
CA SER A 12 -24.22 3.85 0.50
C SER A 12 -23.34 4.26 -0.68
N PHE A 13 -23.97 4.76 -1.75
CA PHE A 13 -23.26 5.10 -3.00
C PHE A 13 -22.06 6.00 -2.71
N PHE A 14 -22.22 6.97 -1.80
CA PHE A 14 -21.18 7.89 -1.38
C PHE A 14 -20.37 7.40 -0.18
N VAL A 15 -19.05 7.59 -0.24
CA VAL A 15 -18.13 7.41 0.88
C VAL A 15 -17.64 8.78 1.34
N ALA A 16 -18.01 9.16 2.57
CA ALA A 16 -17.60 10.42 3.17
C ALA A 16 -16.24 10.26 3.89
N GLY A 17 -15.19 10.83 3.32
CA GLY A 17 -13.85 10.84 3.91
C GLY A 17 -13.08 9.52 3.78
N GLY A 18 -11.79 9.58 4.11
CA GLY A 18 -10.91 8.40 4.07
C GLY A 18 -10.61 7.89 2.65
N THR A 19 -10.27 6.60 2.58
CA THR A 19 -9.98 5.88 1.34
C THR A 19 -11.28 5.34 0.76
N VAL A 20 -11.56 5.65 -0.50
CA VAL A 20 -12.69 5.08 -1.23
C VAL A 20 -12.34 3.64 -1.63
N PRO A 21 -13.11 2.62 -1.20
CA PRO A 21 -12.79 1.22 -1.48
C PRO A 21 -12.69 0.93 -2.99
N PRO A 22 -11.83 -0.02 -3.41
CA PRO A 22 -11.87 -0.56 -4.77
C PRO A 22 -13.27 -1.05 -5.14
N GLY A 23 -13.68 -0.87 -6.39
CA GLY A 23 -15.03 -1.25 -6.87
C GLY A 23 -16.17 -0.32 -6.45
N SER A 24 -15.93 0.67 -5.57
CA SER A 24 -16.98 1.63 -5.18
C SER A 24 -17.49 2.44 -6.40
N PRO A 25 -18.82 2.53 -6.60
CA PRO A 25 -19.42 3.19 -7.77
C PRO A 25 -19.32 4.72 -7.73
N SER A 26 -19.03 5.32 -6.57
CA SER A 26 -18.81 6.77 -6.45
C SER A 26 -17.39 7.22 -6.78
N TYR A 27 -16.48 6.30 -7.09
CA TYR A 27 -15.13 6.68 -7.49
C TYR A 27 -15.09 7.11 -8.95
N VAL A 28 -14.57 8.32 -9.16
CA VAL A 28 -14.27 8.83 -10.50
C VAL A 28 -12.80 8.62 -10.77
N GLU A 29 -12.48 7.82 -11.80
CA GLU A 29 -11.10 7.64 -12.28
C GLU A 29 -10.54 8.97 -12.80
N ARG A 30 -9.25 9.21 -12.52
CA ARG A 30 -8.50 10.39 -12.95
C ARG A 30 -7.40 9.95 -13.92
N ALA A 31 -6.81 10.90 -14.63
CA ALA A 31 -5.63 10.64 -15.48
C ALA A 31 -4.48 9.98 -14.68
N ALA A 32 -4.27 10.45 -13.45
CA ALA A 32 -3.26 9.92 -12.53
C ALA A 32 -3.43 8.41 -12.20
N ASP A 33 -4.64 7.85 -12.26
CA ASP A 33 -4.86 6.42 -12.03
C ASP A 33 -4.16 5.56 -13.09
N ARG A 34 -4.17 6.03 -14.34
CA ARG A 34 -3.51 5.35 -15.46
C ARG A 34 -2.02 5.67 -15.50
N GLU A 35 -1.66 6.94 -15.36
CA GLU A 35 -0.26 7.39 -15.38
C GLU A 35 0.58 6.67 -14.32
N LEU A 36 0.07 6.56 -13.09
CA LEU A 36 0.78 5.89 -12.01
C LEU A 36 0.92 4.38 -12.28
N PHE A 37 -0.12 3.73 -12.78
CA PHE A 37 -0.09 2.30 -13.09
C PHE A 37 0.93 2.00 -14.19
N ASP A 38 0.90 2.74 -15.30
CA ASP A 38 1.78 2.53 -16.44
C ASP A 38 3.25 2.80 -16.07
N ALA A 39 3.53 3.88 -15.30
CA ALA A 39 4.88 4.19 -14.81
C ALA A 39 5.43 3.12 -13.86
N LEU A 40 4.59 2.59 -12.94
CA LEU A 40 5.00 1.52 -12.03
C LEU A 40 5.28 0.20 -12.78
N LEU A 41 4.53 -0.11 -13.84
CA LEU A 41 4.83 -1.26 -14.69
C LEU A 41 6.14 -1.10 -15.46
N ALA A 42 6.52 0.14 -15.80
CA ALA A 42 7.81 0.47 -16.40
C ALA A 42 8.98 0.45 -15.39
N GLY A 43 8.72 0.19 -14.10
CA GLY A 43 9.74 0.18 -13.05
C GLY A 43 10.18 1.58 -12.61
N GLU A 44 9.39 2.61 -12.91
CA GLU A 44 9.71 3.98 -12.50
C GLU A 44 9.44 4.23 -11.02
N TYR A 45 10.22 5.14 -10.44
CA TYR A 45 10.03 5.59 -9.07
C TYR A 45 9.12 6.83 -9.04
N CYS A 46 7.90 6.65 -8.54
CA CYS A 46 6.84 7.67 -8.62
C CYS A 46 6.58 8.38 -7.29
N TYR A 47 6.36 9.70 -7.35
CA TYR A 47 5.87 10.50 -6.23
C TYR A 47 4.41 10.92 -6.45
N VAL A 48 3.54 10.62 -5.48
CA VAL A 48 2.13 11.05 -5.50
C VAL A 48 1.95 12.19 -4.50
N LEU A 49 2.04 13.43 -4.98
CA LEU A 49 1.94 14.64 -4.17
C LEU A 49 0.58 15.31 -4.37
N ASN A 50 -0.19 15.47 -3.30
CA ASN A 50 -1.46 16.21 -3.33
C ASN A 50 -1.84 16.70 -1.92
N SER A 51 -2.77 17.67 -1.83
CA SER A 51 -3.30 18.15 -0.56
C SER A 51 -4.05 17.05 0.22
N ARG A 52 -4.27 17.26 1.52
CA ARG A 52 -4.96 16.28 2.39
C ARG A 52 -6.37 15.99 1.86
N GLN A 53 -6.84 14.75 2.05
CA GLN A 53 -8.19 14.31 1.67
C GLN A 53 -8.54 14.32 0.16
N MET A 54 -7.59 14.60 -0.74
CA MET A 54 -7.82 14.54 -2.21
C MET A 54 -7.74 13.13 -2.83
N GLY A 55 -7.94 12.07 -2.05
CA GLY A 55 -8.01 10.70 -2.59
C GLY A 55 -6.69 10.01 -2.95
N LYS A 56 -5.54 10.49 -2.46
CA LYS A 56 -4.23 9.83 -2.64
C LYS A 56 -4.24 8.36 -2.21
N SER A 57 -4.81 8.08 -1.03
CA SER A 57 -4.92 6.71 -0.52
C SER A 57 -5.84 5.86 -1.40
N SER A 58 -6.92 6.45 -1.94
CA SER A 58 -7.81 5.79 -2.89
C SER A 58 -7.08 5.42 -4.19
N LEU A 59 -6.27 6.34 -4.72
CA LEU A 59 -5.41 6.09 -5.88
C LEU A 59 -4.43 4.94 -5.61
N ALA A 60 -3.76 4.96 -4.45
CA ALA A 60 -2.79 3.92 -4.09
C ALA A 60 -3.42 2.52 -4.00
N VAL A 61 -4.55 2.36 -3.29
CA VAL A 61 -5.19 1.04 -3.15
C VAL A 61 -5.75 0.51 -4.47
N ARG A 62 -6.22 1.40 -5.36
CA ARG A 62 -6.70 1.01 -6.70
C ARG A 62 -5.56 0.63 -7.62
N THR A 63 -4.44 1.35 -7.55
CA THR A 63 -3.23 1.01 -8.29
C THR A 63 -2.69 -0.34 -7.84
N ILE A 64 -2.67 -0.61 -6.54
CA ILE A 64 -2.31 -1.92 -5.98
C ILE A 64 -3.22 -3.04 -6.50
N ALA A 65 -4.53 -2.82 -6.56
CA ALA A 65 -5.47 -3.80 -7.11
C ALA A 65 -5.16 -4.10 -8.59
N LYS A 66 -4.96 -3.06 -9.41
CA LYS A 66 -4.58 -3.23 -10.84
C LYS A 66 -3.23 -3.93 -11.01
N LEU A 67 -2.24 -3.62 -10.16
CA LEU A 67 -0.94 -4.31 -10.17
C LEU A 67 -1.08 -5.79 -9.81
N ALA A 68 -1.95 -6.13 -8.86
CA ALA A 68 -2.24 -7.52 -8.52
C ALA A 68 -2.89 -8.29 -9.69
N GLU A 69 -3.80 -7.67 -10.45
CA GLU A 69 -4.36 -8.22 -11.69
C GLU A 69 -3.27 -8.49 -12.74
N ALA A 70 -2.26 -7.60 -12.80
CA ALA A 70 -1.06 -7.78 -13.62
C ALA A 70 -0.01 -8.74 -13.01
N ARG A 71 -0.36 -9.47 -11.94
CA ARG A 71 0.51 -10.43 -11.21
C ARG A 71 1.75 -9.81 -10.58
N VAL A 72 1.73 -8.51 -10.31
CA VAL A 72 2.78 -7.82 -9.56
C VAL A 72 2.46 -7.87 -8.06
N LYS A 73 3.42 -8.34 -7.26
CA LYS A 73 3.31 -8.30 -5.79
C LYS A 73 3.66 -6.91 -5.28
N THR A 74 2.83 -6.36 -4.42
CA THR A 74 3.02 -5.01 -3.86
C THR A 74 3.08 -5.03 -2.34
N ALA A 75 3.97 -4.24 -1.75
CA ALA A 75 3.99 -3.97 -0.32
C ALA A 75 3.46 -2.56 -0.03
N PHE A 76 2.36 -2.44 0.71
CA PHE A 76 1.89 -1.15 1.23
C PHE A 76 2.46 -0.93 2.63
N VAL A 77 3.37 0.03 2.76
CA VAL A 77 4.07 0.31 4.02
C VAL A 77 3.75 1.72 4.50
N ASP A 78 3.21 1.82 5.71
CA ASP A 78 2.98 3.10 6.37
C ASP A 78 4.22 3.51 7.19
N LEU A 79 5.01 4.41 6.61
CA LEU A 79 6.25 4.89 7.22
C LEU A 79 6.01 5.66 8.52
N THR A 80 4.81 6.21 8.75
CA THR A 80 4.49 6.92 9.99
C THR A 80 4.42 6.00 11.21
N ARG A 81 4.19 4.70 10.99
CA ARG A 81 4.20 3.68 12.04
C ARG A 81 5.60 3.19 12.41
N ILE A 82 6.57 3.43 11.53
CA ILE A 82 7.97 3.00 11.69
C ILE A 82 8.81 4.17 12.23
N GLY A 83 8.48 5.40 11.84
CA GLY A 83 9.16 6.62 12.30
C GLY A 83 8.52 7.23 13.55
N GLY A 84 9.24 7.18 14.66
CA GLY A 84 8.95 7.95 15.88
C GLY A 84 10.14 8.83 16.27
N SER A 85 9.92 9.82 17.13
CA SER A 85 11.02 10.59 17.73
C SER A 85 11.92 9.63 18.54
N ASN A 86 13.21 9.57 18.20
CA ASN A 86 14.26 8.71 18.77
C ASN A 86 14.41 7.26 18.24
N VAL A 87 13.93 6.94 17.04
CA VAL A 87 14.26 5.65 16.41
C VAL A 87 15.69 5.68 15.84
N THR A 88 16.52 4.69 16.15
CA THR A 88 17.87 4.56 15.55
C THR A 88 17.78 4.08 14.11
N ALA A 89 18.81 4.31 13.29
CA ALA A 89 18.86 3.78 11.93
C ALA A 89 18.65 2.25 11.91
N GLU A 90 19.25 1.53 12.86
CA GLU A 90 19.08 0.08 13.02
C GLU A 90 17.60 -0.31 13.17
N GLN A 91 16.91 0.32 14.13
CA GLN A 91 15.51 0.05 14.41
C GLN A 91 14.61 0.46 13.23
N TRP A 92 14.93 1.56 12.56
CA TRP A 92 14.15 2.07 11.44
C TRP A 92 14.19 1.12 10.24
N TYR A 93 15.40 0.70 9.81
CA TYR A 93 15.57 -0.23 8.68
C TYR A 93 15.04 -1.63 9.01
N ALA A 94 15.26 -2.12 10.25
CA ALA A 94 14.68 -3.39 10.68
C ALA A 94 13.14 -3.35 10.67
N GLY A 95 12.54 -2.26 11.16
CA GLY A 95 11.09 -2.05 11.11
C GLY A 95 10.55 -2.01 9.68
N LEU A 96 11.21 -1.28 8.79
CA LEU A 96 10.86 -1.21 7.37
C LEU A 96 10.92 -2.58 6.69
N LEU A 97 12.01 -3.35 6.92
CA LEU A 97 12.16 -4.68 6.34
C LEU A 97 11.09 -5.65 6.87
N LEU A 98 10.79 -5.62 8.17
CA LEU A 98 9.79 -6.50 8.78
C LEU A 98 8.36 -6.17 8.32
N GLU A 99 8.02 -4.90 8.13
CA GLU A 99 6.70 -4.50 7.62
C GLU A 99 6.55 -4.79 6.14
N THR A 100 7.60 -4.58 5.34
CA THR A 100 7.64 -4.98 3.93
C THR A 100 7.50 -6.49 3.80
N GLY A 101 8.30 -7.25 4.56
CA GLY A 101 8.22 -8.70 4.63
C GLY A 101 6.82 -9.18 5.05
N ARG A 102 6.20 -8.55 6.06
CA ARG A 102 4.81 -8.88 6.46
C ARG A 102 3.83 -8.67 5.31
N ALA A 103 3.90 -7.52 4.62
CA ALA A 103 3.01 -7.22 3.49
C ALA A 103 3.17 -8.21 2.33
N LEU A 104 4.37 -8.77 2.14
CA LEU A 104 4.68 -9.74 1.08
C LEU A 104 4.52 -11.21 1.51
N GLY A 105 4.15 -11.49 2.75
CA GLY A 105 4.08 -12.86 3.30
C GLY A 105 5.45 -13.50 3.61
N LEU A 106 6.48 -12.67 3.76
CA LEU A 106 7.89 -13.04 3.99
C LEU A 106 8.42 -12.63 5.38
N ARG A 107 7.54 -12.40 6.36
CA ARG A 107 7.94 -11.84 7.68
C ARG A 107 8.96 -12.73 8.40
N THR A 108 8.79 -14.05 8.34
CA THR A 108 9.69 -15.00 9.01
C THR A 108 11.08 -14.98 8.38
N GLN A 109 11.16 -14.94 7.05
CA GLN A 109 12.39 -14.84 6.29
C GLN A 109 13.10 -13.51 6.58
N ALA A 110 12.37 -12.40 6.59
CA ALA A 110 12.89 -11.08 6.94
C ALA A 110 13.47 -11.05 8.38
N ALA A 111 12.79 -11.68 9.34
CA ALA A 111 13.27 -11.75 10.72
C ALA A 111 14.54 -12.62 10.87
N ALA A 112 14.60 -13.76 10.17
CA ALA A 112 15.79 -14.61 10.14
C ALA A 112 16.97 -13.87 9.51
N TRP A 113 16.75 -13.22 8.36
CA TRP A 113 17.75 -12.43 7.64
C TRP A 113 18.40 -11.36 8.52
N LEU A 114 17.58 -10.58 9.24
CA LEU A 114 18.07 -9.57 10.19
C LEU A 114 18.93 -10.14 11.31
N LYS A 115 18.60 -11.35 11.78
CA LYS A 115 19.35 -12.02 12.85
C LYS A 115 20.69 -12.57 12.35
N GLU A 116 20.72 -13.09 11.13
CA GLU A 116 21.89 -13.74 10.54
C GLU A 116 22.96 -12.75 10.06
N HIS A 117 22.58 -11.54 9.65
CA HIS A 117 23.49 -10.57 9.00
C HIS A 117 23.78 -9.34 9.87
N ARG A 118 23.92 -9.51 11.19
CA ARG A 118 24.05 -8.37 12.15
C ARG A 118 25.27 -7.49 11.89
N GLU A 119 26.31 -8.05 11.29
CA GLU A 119 27.56 -7.41 10.91
C GLU A 119 27.44 -6.48 9.69
N VAL A 120 26.38 -6.63 8.90
CA VAL A 120 26.10 -5.79 7.72
C VAL A 120 25.40 -4.49 8.13
N GLY A 121 25.65 -3.38 7.42
CA GLY A 121 24.95 -2.13 7.67
C GLY A 121 23.43 -2.25 7.51
N PRO A 122 22.62 -1.52 8.30
CA PRO A 122 21.16 -1.68 8.34
C PRO A 122 20.46 -1.44 6.99
N ALA A 123 20.89 -0.41 6.25
CA ALA A 123 20.37 -0.14 4.91
C ALA A 123 20.72 -1.26 3.91
N GLN A 124 21.96 -1.75 3.97
CA GLN A 124 22.43 -2.81 3.08
C GLN A 124 21.68 -4.12 3.33
N ARG A 125 21.36 -4.45 4.59
CA ARG A 125 20.49 -5.59 4.92
C ARG A 125 19.12 -5.50 4.26
N LEU A 126 18.50 -4.31 4.24
CA LEU A 126 17.20 -4.10 3.57
C LEU A 126 17.32 -4.36 2.06
N PHE A 127 18.25 -3.70 1.38
CA PHE A 127 18.38 -3.78 -0.07
C PHE A 127 18.92 -5.13 -0.57
N SER A 128 19.62 -5.89 0.27
CA SER A 128 20.10 -7.24 -0.12
C SER A 128 19.02 -8.32 0.06
N PHE A 129 17.97 -8.05 0.83
CA PHE A 129 16.85 -8.97 1.02
C PHE A 129 15.77 -8.83 -0.05
N LEU A 130 15.48 -7.59 -0.46
CA LEU A 130 14.46 -7.25 -1.46
C LEU A 130 14.97 -7.49 -2.88
#